data_AF-G1WYG9-F1
#
_entry.id   AF-G1WYG9-F1
#
_cell.length_a   1.000
_cell.length_b   1.000
_cell.length_c   1.000
_cell.angle_alpha   90.00
_cell.angle_beta   90.00
_cell.angle_gamma   90.00
#
_symmetry.space_group_name_H-M   'P 1'
#
loop_
_entity.id
_entity.type
_entity.pdbx_description
1 polymer ?
#
loop_
_entity_poly.entity_id
_entity_poly.type
_entity_poly.pdbx_seq_one_letter_code
_entity_poly.pdbx_strand_id
1 'polypeptide(L)'
;MASNPRVFILPNSSENDTNTILTFKHPNTKIPTRYLIHHPTSDSSTSTSTSPSSTPFIYEILKVSNPPHAPRSWLIAPDTPPLPLPDQNASTEDASPSKEENPKDSLVIKDAHLYLTTPFDPLYLLLSHLSSQKTSRNFLSLDDLLESHPESAKWSKLLSIHPQSSQILQSRLLSICDTVSIGENEQMFRLNQEKLYTLLISRVEAVAKALPSSLVKHIAKKLSKPIATQISTSWKRQSEINPADKSGGVIDDTELEDQDEDAQEPVTEGVESQLRREASKLNLEDTTDTPMGEEETEIIEENLLPPEEIQYICHLSHSLQFFQNYLPQEIYTSLSERLNKVHSQEPLETYFEELKALRAAANAALDFSMSHSKRRLEDLEAGGGRTKEDVEREKKRKKKEEDAKKSTAVKKLEKVDTKGMMKMTSFFKKKDPKT
;
A
#
# COMPACT_ATOMS: atom_id res chain seq x y z
N MET A 1 20.68 21.66 -27.04
CA MET A 1 19.59 21.00 -26.29
C MET A 1 19.75 21.40 -24.83
N ALA A 2 18.81 22.16 -24.27
CA ALA A 2 18.88 22.54 -22.86
C ALA A 2 18.78 21.26 -22.01
N SER A 3 19.79 20.99 -21.18
CA SER A 3 19.78 19.85 -20.25
C SER A 3 18.66 20.06 -19.25
N ASN A 4 17.62 19.21 -19.29
CA ASN A 4 16.57 19.24 -18.29
C ASN A 4 17.15 18.71 -16.96
N PRO A 5 17.30 19.54 -15.92
CA PRO A 5 17.85 19.13 -14.63
C PRO A 5 17.02 18.00 -14.01
N ARG A 6 17.65 17.14 -13.21
CA ARG A 6 17.01 16.03 -12.52
C ARG A 6 17.48 15.99 -11.07
N VAL A 7 16.55 15.68 -10.17
CA VAL A 7 16.83 15.60 -8.74
C VAL A 7 17.11 14.15 -8.36
N PHE A 8 18.28 13.90 -7.75
CA PHE A 8 18.69 12.59 -7.26
C PHE A 8 18.90 12.64 -5.75
N ILE A 9 18.51 11.58 -5.05
CA ILE A 9 19.00 11.26 -3.70
C ILE A 9 20.07 10.19 -3.88
N LEU A 10 21.31 10.54 -3.55
CA LEU A 10 22.49 9.69 -3.65
C LEU A 10 22.81 9.06 -2.28
N PRO A 11 23.58 7.95 -2.24
CA PRO A 11 24.11 7.45 -0.97
C PRO A 11 25.00 8.50 -0.32
N ASN A 12 25.15 8.41 1.01
CA ASN A 12 26.11 9.24 1.74
C ASN A 12 27.50 8.98 1.17
N SER A 13 28.03 9.99 0.49
CA SER A 13 29.21 9.91 -0.34
C SER A 13 30.14 11.04 0.07
N SER A 14 31.42 10.73 0.23
CA SER A 14 32.47 11.72 0.41
C SER A 14 32.65 12.53 -0.88
N GLU A 15 33.15 13.76 -0.77
CA GLU A 15 33.39 14.64 -1.92
C GLU A 15 34.32 14.03 -2.99
N ASN A 16 35.12 13.02 -2.62
CA ASN A 16 36.09 12.36 -3.48
C ASN A 16 35.56 11.07 -4.14
N ASP A 17 34.32 10.67 -3.87
CA ASP A 17 33.78 9.44 -4.42
C ASP A 17 33.40 9.63 -5.89
N THR A 18 33.67 8.60 -6.69
CA THR A 18 33.33 8.62 -8.10
C THR A 18 32.06 7.83 -8.34
N ASN A 19 31.08 8.48 -8.96
CA ASN A 19 29.75 7.93 -9.20
C ASN A 19 29.53 7.80 -10.72
N THR A 20 29.39 6.56 -11.22
CA THR A 20 29.20 6.29 -12.64
C THR A 20 27.87 5.58 -12.89
N ILE A 21 27.08 6.04 -13.84
CA ILE A 21 25.83 5.36 -14.23
C ILE A 21 26.12 4.32 -15.32
N LEU A 22 25.81 3.07 -15.04
CA LEU A 22 25.79 1.98 -16.01
C LEU A 22 24.36 1.54 -16.30
N THR A 23 24.13 0.93 -17.47
CA THR A 23 22.79 0.45 -17.86
C THR A 23 22.85 -1.06 -18.08
N PHE A 24 22.22 -1.85 -17.20
CA PHE A 24 22.11 -3.30 -17.33
C PHE A 24 20.69 -3.69 -17.69
N LYS A 25 20.45 -4.92 -18.13
CA LYS A 25 19.08 -5.44 -18.26
C LYS A 25 18.52 -5.74 -16.88
N HIS A 26 17.30 -5.29 -16.63
CA HIS A 26 16.57 -5.61 -15.41
C HIS A 26 16.42 -7.13 -15.25
N PRO A 27 16.67 -7.70 -14.05
CA PRO A 27 16.75 -9.15 -13.86
C PRO A 27 15.43 -9.89 -14.19
N ASN A 28 14.29 -9.32 -13.84
CA ASN A 28 12.97 -9.84 -14.22
C ASN A 28 12.56 -9.43 -15.65
N THR A 29 12.30 -8.14 -15.90
CA THR A 29 11.69 -7.65 -17.15
C THR A 29 12.61 -7.63 -18.38
N LYS A 30 13.92 -7.77 -18.20
CA LYS A 30 14.95 -7.63 -19.26
C LYS A 30 15.01 -6.26 -19.94
N ILE A 31 14.25 -5.28 -19.44
CA ILE A 31 14.27 -3.91 -19.93
C ILE A 31 15.58 -3.23 -19.47
N PRO A 32 16.27 -2.45 -20.30
CA PRO A 32 17.45 -1.71 -19.87
C PRO A 32 17.14 -0.73 -18.73
N THR A 33 17.76 -0.94 -17.56
CA THR A 33 17.62 -0.13 -16.36
C THR A 33 18.96 0.44 -15.94
N ARG A 34 18.92 1.64 -15.33
CA ARG A 34 20.12 2.37 -14.93
C ARG A 34 20.48 2.03 -13.49
N TYR A 35 21.76 1.78 -13.26
CA TYR A 35 22.36 1.51 -11.97
C TYR A 35 23.48 2.52 -11.73
N LEU A 36 23.55 3.04 -10.52
CA LEU A 36 24.65 3.86 -10.06
C LEU A 36 25.74 2.94 -9.50
N ILE A 37 26.93 3.06 -10.04
CA ILE A 37 28.14 2.43 -9.50
C ILE A 37 28.84 3.47 -8.65
N HIS A 38 28.94 3.17 -7.37
CA HIS A 38 29.61 3.99 -6.39
C HIS A 38 31.00 3.40 -6.14
N HIS A 39 32.04 4.21 -6.33
CA HIS A 39 33.40 3.84 -5.99
C HIS A 39 33.90 4.77 -4.88
N PRO A 40 33.96 4.27 -3.64
CA PRO A 40 34.50 5.04 -2.52
C PRO A 40 36.01 5.15 -2.69
N THR A 41 36.55 6.37 -2.64
CA THR A 41 38.00 6.55 -2.51
C THR A 41 38.40 6.16 -1.09
N SER A 42 39.40 5.29 -0.97
CA SER A 42 39.92 4.61 0.23
C SER A 42 40.21 5.48 1.48
N ASP A 43 40.02 6.79 1.44
CA ASP A 43 40.52 7.74 2.44
C ASP A 43 39.47 8.15 3.50
N SER A 44 38.21 7.72 3.38
CA SER A 44 37.15 8.07 4.36
C SER A 44 37.14 7.21 5.64
N SER A 45 38.25 6.53 5.96
CA SER A 45 38.42 5.73 7.19
C SER A 45 38.35 6.52 8.51
N THR A 46 37.97 7.81 8.49
CA THR A 46 37.91 8.68 9.67
C THR A 46 36.50 8.91 10.25
N SER A 47 35.42 8.35 9.67
CA SER A 47 34.11 8.33 10.34
C SER A 47 33.73 6.93 10.82
N THR A 48 34.01 6.65 12.09
CA THR A 48 33.31 5.68 12.96
C THR A 48 32.87 4.34 12.34
N SER A 49 33.73 3.33 12.52
CA SER A 49 33.38 1.92 12.78
C SER A 49 32.38 1.21 11.86
N THR A 50 32.55 1.28 10.54
CA THR A 50 32.01 0.21 9.68
C THR A 50 33.05 -0.15 8.64
N SER A 51 33.41 -1.43 8.60
CA SER A 51 34.41 -1.98 7.69
C SER A 51 34.14 -1.55 6.23
N PRO A 52 35.18 -1.18 5.46
CA PRO A 52 35.06 -0.76 4.06
C PRO A 52 34.47 -1.82 3.11
N SER A 53 34.21 -3.04 3.60
CA SER A 53 33.54 -4.13 2.89
C SER A 53 32.01 -4.11 2.99
N SER A 54 31.43 -3.24 3.82
CA SER A 54 29.97 -3.25 4.07
C SER A 54 29.19 -2.29 3.19
N THR A 55 29.83 -1.31 2.55
CA THR A 55 29.10 -0.36 1.69
C THR A 55 28.74 -1.03 0.35
N PRO A 56 27.47 -0.97 -0.07
CA PRO A 56 27.07 -1.49 -1.37
C PRO A 56 27.69 -0.62 -2.47
N PHE A 57 28.24 -1.26 -3.52
CA PHE A 57 28.87 -0.55 -4.65
C PHE A 57 27.92 -0.37 -5.84
N ILE A 58 26.81 -1.12 -5.89
CA ILE A 58 25.76 -0.98 -6.89
C ILE A 58 24.50 -0.46 -6.21
N TYR A 59 23.92 0.59 -6.79
CA TYR A 59 22.61 1.10 -6.42
C TYR A 59 21.70 1.08 -7.64
N GLU A 60 20.48 0.61 -7.48
CA GLU A 60 19.46 0.78 -8.51
C GLU A 60 18.88 2.20 -8.48
N ILE A 61 18.52 2.74 -9.65
CA ILE A 61 17.92 4.07 -9.75
C ILE A 61 16.42 3.92 -9.92
N LEU A 62 15.66 4.18 -8.85
CA LEU A 62 14.21 4.18 -8.85
C LEU A 62 13.68 5.59 -9.16
N LYS A 63 12.63 5.66 -9.98
CA LYS A 63 11.97 6.93 -10.33
C LYS A 63 10.65 7.04 -9.57
N VAL A 64 10.56 8.00 -8.65
CA VAL A 64 9.30 8.42 -8.05
C VAL A 64 8.68 9.48 -8.96
N SER A 65 7.63 9.08 -9.67
CA SER A 65 6.86 9.98 -10.54
C SER A 65 5.67 10.58 -9.81
N ASN A 66 5.30 11.79 -10.21
CA ASN A 66 4.06 12.40 -9.73
C ASN A 66 2.85 11.57 -10.15
N PRO A 67 1.83 11.44 -9.29
CA PRO A 67 0.56 10.89 -9.70
C PRO A 67 -0.07 11.79 -10.78
N PRO A 68 -0.73 11.21 -11.80
CA PRO A 68 -1.25 11.99 -12.94
C PRO A 68 -2.32 13.02 -12.54
N HIS A 69 -2.98 12.82 -11.40
CA HIS A 69 -4.03 13.69 -10.87
C HIS A 69 -3.51 14.81 -9.94
N ALA A 70 -2.23 14.79 -9.55
CA ALA A 70 -1.64 15.85 -8.72
C ALA A 70 -0.25 16.24 -9.28
N PRO A 71 -0.19 17.14 -10.27
CA PRO A 71 1.07 17.60 -10.85
C PRO A 71 1.87 18.41 -9.82
N ARG A 72 3.19 18.19 -9.80
CA ARG A 72 4.15 18.87 -8.90
C ARG A 72 5.39 19.31 -9.68
N SER A 73 6.03 20.38 -9.23
CA SER A 73 7.29 20.93 -9.78
C SER A 73 8.31 21.18 -8.66
N TRP A 74 9.61 21.20 -8.98
CA TRP A 74 10.67 21.61 -8.04
C TRP A 74 11.05 23.08 -8.24
N LEU A 75 11.28 23.78 -7.14
CA LEU A 75 11.99 25.07 -7.12
C LEU A 75 13.33 24.84 -6.42
N ILE A 76 14.43 25.01 -7.14
CA ILE A 76 15.78 24.95 -6.59
C ILE A 76 16.24 26.40 -6.40
N ALA A 77 16.38 26.80 -5.15
CA ALA A 77 16.90 28.10 -4.78
C ALA A 77 18.24 27.92 -4.06
N PRO A 78 19.22 28.81 -4.28
CA PRO A 78 20.43 28.84 -3.49
C PRO A 78 20.09 29.17 -2.05
N ASP A 79 20.76 28.51 -1.11
CA ASP A 79 20.63 28.79 0.31
C ASP A 79 21.09 30.24 0.55
N THR A 80 20.11 31.13 0.66
CA THR A 80 20.32 32.55 0.91
C THR A 80 20.01 32.74 2.39
N PRO A 81 20.98 33.21 3.20
CA PRO A 81 20.68 33.53 4.59
C PRO A 81 19.51 34.52 4.60
N PRO A 82 18.59 34.39 5.58
CA PRO A 82 17.42 35.26 5.64
C PRO A 82 17.89 36.71 5.58
N LEU A 83 17.38 37.45 4.60
CA LEU A 83 17.66 38.87 4.46
C LEU A 83 17.36 39.54 5.81
N PRO A 84 18.27 40.38 6.35
CA PRO A 84 17.94 41.17 7.51
C PRO A 84 16.67 41.97 7.19
N LEU A 85 15.69 41.87 8.08
CA LEU A 85 14.46 42.66 8.00
C LEU A 85 14.87 44.12 7.79
N PRO A 86 14.22 44.87 6.89
CA PRO A 86 14.52 46.28 6.73
C PRO A 86 14.23 46.97 8.06
N ASP A 87 15.29 47.37 8.77
CA ASP A 87 15.19 48.26 9.91
C ASP A 87 14.44 49.50 9.43
N GLN A 88 13.24 49.72 9.98
CA GLN A 88 12.37 50.84 9.59
C GLN A 88 12.93 52.22 10.02
N ASN A 89 14.21 52.32 10.38
CA ASN A 89 14.84 53.53 10.92
C ASN A 89 16.21 53.87 10.28
N ALA A 90 16.40 53.61 8.98
CA ALA A 90 17.52 54.19 8.23
C ALA A 90 17.00 55.23 7.24
N SER A 91 16.91 56.47 7.72
CA SER A 91 16.71 57.66 6.90
C SER A 91 17.96 57.95 6.06
N THR A 92 17.75 57.97 4.74
CA THR A 92 18.41 58.79 3.70
C THR A 92 19.93 58.80 3.55
N GLU A 93 20.30 58.47 2.31
CA GLU A 93 21.33 59.11 1.47
C GLU A 93 22.77 58.57 1.53
N ASP A 94 23.28 58.33 0.32
CA ASP A 94 24.66 58.00 -0.07
C ASP A 94 25.18 56.57 0.14
N ALA A 95 24.82 55.68 -0.79
CA ALA A 95 25.72 54.63 -1.26
C ALA A 95 25.49 54.33 -2.75
N SER A 96 26.55 54.52 -3.53
CA SER A 96 26.75 54.17 -4.94
C SER A 96 26.17 52.83 -5.39
N PRO A 97 25.85 52.64 -6.70
CA PRO A 97 25.39 51.37 -7.24
C PRO A 97 26.57 50.40 -7.33
N SER A 98 27.00 49.85 -6.20
CA SER A 98 27.95 48.75 -6.17
C SER A 98 27.23 47.47 -6.57
N LYS A 99 27.36 47.15 -7.86
CA LYS A 99 27.20 45.83 -8.49
C LYS A 99 25.92 45.10 -8.11
N GLU A 100 25.01 45.02 -9.07
CA GLU A 100 24.09 43.90 -9.21
C GLU A 100 24.86 42.60 -8.98
N GLU A 101 24.81 42.07 -7.75
CA GLU A 101 25.10 40.67 -7.51
C GLU A 101 24.03 39.92 -8.30
N ASN A 102 24.45 39.27 -9.39
CA ASN A 102 23.59 38.43 -10.22
C ASN A 102 22.61 37.69 -9.31
N PRO A 103 21.28 37.84 -9.47
CA PRO A 103 20.33 37.07 -8.69
C PRO A 103 20.71 35.61 -8.93
N LYS A 104 21.23 34.93 -7.90
CA LYS A 104 21.69 33.56 -8.02
C LYS A 104 20.51 32.74 -8.57
N ASP A 105 20.62 32.30 -9.81
CA ASP A 105 19.49 31.86 -10.63
C ASP A 105 18.69 30.76 -9.93
N SER A 106 17.45 31.07 -9.52
CA SER A 106 16.51 30.06 -9.05
C SER A 106 16.04 29.21 -10.23
N LEU A 107 16.08 27.89 -10.10
CA LEU A 107 15.75 26.96 -11.18
C LEU A 107 14.42 26.25 -10.91
N VAL A 108 13.47 26.38 -11.82
CA VAL A 108 12.18 25.67 -11.76
C VAL A 108 12.22 24.43 -12.66
N ILE A 109 12.07 23.25 -12.07
CA ILE A 109 11.94 21.98 -12.79
C ILE A 109 10.46 21.63 -12.86
N LYS A 110 9.90 21.65 -14.08
CA LYS A 110 8.47 21.39 -14.31
C LYS A 110 8.04 20.00 -13.85
N ASP A 111 8.90 19.00 -14.08
CA ASP A 111 8.64 17.62 -13.67
C ASP A 111 9.24 17.39 -12.28
N ALA A 112 8.40 17.26 -11.24
CA ALA A 112 8.89 16.87 -9.91
C ALA A 112 9.23 15.38 -9.79
N HIS A 113 9.91 14.82 -10.79
CA HIS A 113 10.45 13.47 -10.70
C HIS A 113 11.61 13.45 -9.72
N LEU A 114 11.55 12.53 -8.75
CA LEU A 114 12.61 12.27 -7.80
C LEU A 114 13.25 10.92 -8.14
N TYR A 115 14.57 10.91 -8.30
CA TYR A 115 15.33 9.69 -8.54
C TYR A 115 15.99 9.24 -7.23
N LEU A 116 15.64 8.04 -6.77
CA LEU A 116 16.18 7.44 -5.55
C LEU A 116 17.24 6.42 -5.94
N THR A 117 18.37 6.40 -5.23
CA THR A 117 19.35 5.33 -5.36
C THR A 117 19.29 4.39 -4.17
N THR A 118 18.87 3.16 -4.40
CA THR A 118 18.74 2.14 -3.34
C THR A 118 19.80 1.05 -3.54
N PRO A 119 20.42 0.53 -2.46
CA PRO A 119 21.38 -0.56 -2.56
C PRO A 119 20.83 -1.75 -3.33
N PHE A 120 21.63 -2.30 -4.25
CA PHE A 120 21.22 -3.41 -5.09
C PHE A 120 22.26 -4.53 -5.03
N ASP A 121 21.81 -5.77 -4.81
CA ASP A 121 22.71 -6.92 -4.80
C ASP A 121 23.00 -7.40 -6.23
N PRO A 122 24.27 -7.35 -6.69
CA PRO A 122 24.65 -7.78 -8.04
C PRO A 122 24.26 -9.23 -8.36
N LEU A 123 24.06 -10.07 -7.33
CA LEU A 123 23.64 -11.46 -7.50
C LEU A 123 22.40 -11.57 -8.40
N TYR A 124 21.41 -10.69 -8.22
CA TYR A 124 20.16 -10.72 -8.98
C TYR A 124 20.37 -10.50 -10.48
N LEU A 125 21.36 -9.69 -10.89
CA LEU A 125 21.70 -9.50 -12.30
C LEU A 125 22.26 -10.80 -12.91
N LEU A 126 23.08 -11.52 -12.15
CA LEU A 126 23.71 -12.77 -12.59
C LEU A 126 22.76 -13.97 -12.56
N LEU A 127 21.76 -14.00 -11.67
CA LEU A 127 20.87 -15.16 -11.48
C LEU A 127 20.23 -15.63 -12.79
N SER A 128 19.81 -14.71 -13.65
CA SER A 128 19.17 -15.08 -14.90
C SER A 128 20.11 -15.75 -15.90
N HIS A 129 21.41 -15.40 -15.86
CA HIS A 129 22.42 -16.08 -16.65
C HIS A 129 22.80 -17.41 -16.00
N LEU A 130 23.05 -17.43 -14.69
CA LEU A 130 23.42 -18.62 -13.92
C LEU A 130 22.40 -19.76 -14.05
N SER A 131 21.10 -19.42 -14.03
CA SER A 131 20.02 -20.41 -14.16
C SER A 131 19.85 -20.95 -15.59
N SER A 132 20.57 -20.40 -16.57
CA SER A 132 20.55 -20.91 -17.94
C SER A 132 21.10 -22.34 -18.00
N GLN A 133 20.57 -23.16 -18.92
CA GLN A 133 20.99 -24.55 -19.08
C GLN A 133 22.48 -24.70 -19.45
N LYS A 134 23.07 -23.67 -20.07
CA LYS A 134 24.48 -23.68 -20.51
C LYS A 134 25.46 -23.54 -19.35
N THR A 135 25.11 -22.75 -18.34
CA THR A 135 25.98 -22.39 -17.21
C THR A 135 25.66 -23.21 -15.97
N SER A 136 24.42 -23.67 -15.81
CA SER A 136 23.99 -24.40 -14.60
C SER A 136 24.59 -25.82 -14.47
N ARG A 137 25.06 -26.41 -15.58
CA ARG A 137 25.60 -27.79 -15.60
C ARG A 137 27.11 -27.85 -15.45
N ASN A 138 27.83 -26.80 -15.83
CA ASN A 138 29.27 -26.79 -15.88
C ASN A 138 29.86 -26.01 -14.69
N PHE A 139 31.05 -26.41 -14.25
CA PHE A 139 31.88 -25.59 -13.37
C PHE A 139 32.59 -24.54 -14.23
N LEU A 140 32.39 -23.26 -13.91
CA LEU A 140 32.97 -22.14 -14.66
C LEU A 140 33.70 -21.20 -13.70
N SER A 141 34.81 -20.61 -14.14
CA SER A 141 35.47 -19.53 -13.40
C SER A 141 34.59 -18.27 -13.41
N LEU A 142 34.89 -17.30 -12.54
CA LEU A 142 34.18 -16.01 -12.58
C LEU A 142 34.37 -15.33 -13.94
N ASP A 143 35.58 -15.38 -14.49
CA ASP A 143 35.91 -14.70 -15.74
C ASP A 143 35.14 -15.32 -16.91
N ASP A 144 35.09 -16.65 -17.01
CA ASP A 144 34.30 -17.38 -18.02
C ASP A 144 32.80 -17.08 -17.89
N LEU A 145 32.29 -16.96 -16.66
CA LEU A 145 30.90 -16.63 -16.41
C LEU A 145 30.55 -15.22 -16.91
N LEU A 146 31.44 -14.25 -16.68
CA LEU A 146 31.23 -12.87 -17.10
C LEU A 146 31.46 -12.67 -18.60
N GLU A 147 32.42 -13.39 -19.20
CA GLU A 147 32.68 -13.36 -20.65
C GLU A 147 31.54 -13.98 -21.45
N SER A 148 30.99 -15.10 -20.97
CA SER A 148 29.82 -15.76 -21.58
C SER A 148 28.50 -14.99 -21.38
N HIS A 149 28.47 -13.98 -20.50
CA HIS A 149 27.28 -13.17 -20.25
C HIS A 149 26.93 -12.31 -21.48
N PRO A 150 25.64 -12.18 -21.86
CA PRO A 150 25.22 -11.33 -22.99
C PRO A 150 25.55 -9.84 -22.85
N GLU A 151 26.01 -9.43 -21.67
CA GLU A 151 26.41 -8.05 -21.36
C GLU A 151 27.87 -7.99 -20.86
N SER A 152 28.74 -8.89 -21.34
CA SER A 152 30.14 -9.03 -20.92
C SER A 152 30.91 -7.70 -20.96
N ALA A 153 30.73 -6.89 -22.01
CA ALA A 153 31.36 -5.56 -22.13
C ALA A 153 30.96 -4.58 -21.01
N LYS A 154 29.79 -4.75 -20.40
CA LYS A 154 29.33 -3.92 -19.28
C LYS A 154 29.91 -4.41 -17.96
N TRP A 155 30.04 -5.73 -17.80
CA TRP A 155 30.71 -6.34 -16.66
C TRP A 155 32.21 -6.03 -16.65
N SER A 156 32.89 -6.06 -17.80
CA SER A 156 34.29 -5.64 -17.88
C SER A 156 34.47 -4.16 -17.54
N LYS A 157 33.54 -3.30 -17.99
CA LYS A 157 33.51 -1.88 -17.59
C LYS A 157 33.23 -1.69 -16.10
N LEU A 158 32.35 -2.50 -15.50
CA LEU A 158 32.11 -2.49 -14.06
C LEU A 158 33.40 -2.83 -13.30
N LEU A 159 34.09 -3.90 -13.70
CA LEU A 159 35.35 -4.34 -13.09
C LEU A 159 36.47 -3.31 -13.25
N SER A 160 36.51 -2.58 -14.37
CA SER A 160 37.50 -1.52 -14.57
C SER A 160 37.22 -0.28 -13.72
N ILE A 161 35.94 0.03 -13.46
CA ILE A 161 35.54 1.13 -12.56
C ILE A 161 35.76 0.75 -11.09
N HIS A 162 35.46 -0.50 -10.72
CA HIS A 162 35.50 -0.96 -9.33
C HIS A 162 36.17 -2.34 -9.22
N PRO A 163 37.51 -2.44 -9.20
CA PRO A 163 38.22 -3.72 -9.21
C PRO A 163 37.86 -4.68 -8.07
N GLN A 164 37.54 -4.13 -6.89
CA GLN A 164 37.09 -4.91 -5.73
C GLN A 164 35.74 -5.61 -5.95
N SER A 165 34.99 -5.27 -7.01
CA SER A 165 33.70 -5.92 -7.29
C SER A 165 33.89 -7.40 -7.61
N SER A 166 35.05 -7.80 -8.16
CA SER A 166 35.34 -9.22 -8.42
C SER A 166 35.28 -10.05 -7.14
N GLN A 167 35.93 -9.61 -6.07
CA GLN A 167 35.93 -10.30 -4.77
C GLN A 167 34.53 -10.33 -4.14
N ILE A 168 33.79 -9.22 -4.24
CA ILE A 168 32.41 -9.16 -3.75
C ILE A 168 31.54 -10.15 -4.53
N LEU A 169 31.63 -10.18 -5.86
CA LEU A 169 30.89 -11.13 -6.70
C LEU A 169 31.23 -12.58 -6.36
N GLN A 170 32.52 -12.91 -6.20
CA GLN A 170 32.95 -14.26 -5.79
C GLN A 170 32.35 -14.63 -4.43
N SER A 171 32.43 -13.74 -3.44
CA SER A 171 31.83 -13.99 -2.11
C SER A 171 30.32 -14.24 -2.18
N ARG A 172 29.61 -13.55 -3.08
CA ARG A 172 28.17 -13.75 -3.31
C ARG A 172 27.91 -15.06 -4.04
N LEU A 173 28.73 -15.43 -5.02
CA LEU A 173 28.62 -16.71 -5.72
C LEU A 173 28.86 -17.91 -4.78
N LEU A 174 29.82 -17.81 -3.86
CA LEU A 174 30.07 -18.85 -2.85
C LEU A 174 28.82 -19.21 -2.04
N SER A 175 27.93 -18.25 -1.81
CA SER A 175 26.71 -18.48 -1.04
C SER A 175 25.63 -19.29 -1.79
N ILE A 176 25.65 -19.30 -3.13
CA ILE A 176 24.63 -19.98 -3.96
C ILE A 176 25.19 -21.11 -4.83
N CYS A 177 26.51 -21.18 -5.02
CA CYS A 177 27.16 -22.15 -5.88
C CYS A 177 27.88 -23.25 -5.08
N ASP A 178 28.06 -24.39 -5.73
CA ASP A 178 29.09 -25.36 -5.35
C ASP A 178 30.42 -24.94 -5.97
N THR A 179 31.49 -25.11 -5.22
CA THR A 179 32.82 -24.67 -5.60
C THR A 179 33.80 -25.81 -5.66
N VAL A 180 34.64 -25.80 -6.70
CA VAL A 180 35.78 -26.68 -6.85
C VAL A 180 37.00 -25.80 -7.10
N SER A 181 38.03 -25.92 -6.26
CA SER A 181 39.30 -25.25 -6.49
C SER A 181 40.11 -26.07 -7.49
N ILE A 182 40.45 -25.45 -8.62
CA ILE A 182 41.39 -26.03 -9.60
C ILE A 182 42.69 -25.25 -9.46
N GLY A 183 43.66 -25.82 -8.73
CA GLY A 183 44.93 -25.16 -8.44
C GLY A 183 44.85 -24.16 -7.27
N GLU A 184 45.88 -23.32 -7.15
CA GLU A 184 46.04 -22.41 -6.01
C GLU A 184 45.19 -21.13 -6.14
N ASN A 185 44.86 -20.69 -7.37
CA ASN A 185 44.28 -19.35 -7.60
C ASN A 185 42.93 -19.34 -8.33
N GLU A 186 42.38 -20.48 -8.73
CA GLU A 186 41.15 -20.51 -9.53
C GLU A 186 40.04 -21.34 -8.85
N GLN A 187 38.93 -20.67 -8.58
CA GLN A 187 37.71 -21.29 -8.09
C GLN A 187 36.70 -21.37 -9.23
N MET A 188 36.19 -22.57 -9.46
CA MET A 188 35.09 -22.78 -10.39
C MET A 188 33.79 -22.93 -9.65
N PHE A 189 32.75 -22.30 -10.18
CA PHE A 189 31.42 -22.20 -9.60
C PHE A 189 30.42 -22.98 -10.44
N ARG A 190 29.53 -23.71 -9.78
CA ARG A 190 28.34 -24.31 -10.37
C ARG A 190 27.12 -23.97 -9.54
N LEU A 191 26.04 -23.53 -10.17
CA LEU A 191 24.82 -23.15 -9.43
C LEU A 191 24.23 -24.35 -8.68
N ASN A 192 24.04 -24.19 -7.36
CA ASN A 192 23.34 -25.15 -6.53
C ASN A 192 21.94 -24.62 -6.21
N GLN A 193 20.92 -25.31 -6.70
CA GLN A 193 19.53 -24.89 -6.52
C GLN A 193 19.12 -24.87 -5.05
N GLU A 194 19.58 -25.84 -4.24
CA GLU A 194 19.20 -25.92 -2.82
C GLU A 194 19.78 -24.76 -2.02
N LYS A 195 21.06 -24.44 -2.23
CA LYS A 195 21.71 -23.26 -1.61
C LYS A 195 21.03 -21.96 -2.03
N LEU A 196 20.71 -21.82 -3.31
CA LEU A 196 19.99 -20.65 -3.85
C LEU A 196 18.66 -20.46 -3.13
N TYR A 197 17.79 -21.47 -3.10
CA TYR A 197 16.47 -21.34 -2.47
C TYR A 197 16.56 -21.15 -0.96
N THR A 198 17.51 -21.79 -0.29
CA THR A 198 17.75 -21.59 1.15
C THR A 198 18.11 -20.12 1.44
N LEU A 199 18.98 -19.53 0.62
CA LEU A 199 19.33 -18.10 0.73
C LEU A 199 18.17 -17.18 0.37
N LEU A 200 17.38 -17.51 -0.65
CA LEU A 200 16.22 -16.68 -1.03
C LEU A 200 15.13 -16.71 0.05
N ILE A 201 14.84 -17.88 0.63
CA ILE A 201 13.88 -18.02 1.74
C ILE A 201 14.34 -17.19 2.94
N SER A 202 15.61 -17.32 3.35
CA SER A 202 16.12 -16.55 4.49
C SER A 202 16.07 -15.03 4.25
N ARG A 203 16.26 -14.58 3.00
CA ARG A 203 16.07 -13.17 2.62
C ARG A 203 14.61 -12.74 2.68
N VAL A 204 13.67 -13.56 2.22
CA VAL A 204 12.23 -13.26 2.33
C VAL A 204 11.82 -13.12 3.79
N GLU A 205 12.29 -14.01 4.66
CA GLU A 205 12.06 -13.95 6.11
C GLU A 205 12.70 -12.70 6.74
N ALA A 206 13.93 -12.35 6.35
CA ALA A 206 14.59 -11.14 6.82
C ALA A 206 13.82 -9.87 6.42
N VAL A 207 13.32 -9.81 5.19
CA VAL A 207 12.49 -8.69 4.71
C VAL A 207 11.16 -8.65 5.47
N ALA A 208 10.53 -9.81 5.74
CA ALA A 208 9.27 -9.88 6.50
C ALA A 208 9.42 -9.33 7.93
N LYS A 209 10.59 -9.52 8.54
CA LYS A 209 10.92 -8.97 9.87
C LYS A 209 11.30 -7.49 9.84
N ALA A 210 11.80 -7.00 8.71
CA ALA A 210 12.30 -5.63 8.53
C ALA A 210 11.34 -4.71 7.76
N LEU A 211 10.05 -5.07 7.68
CA LEU A 211 9.05 -4.24 7.00
C LEU A 211 8.89 -2.87 7.71
N PRO A 212 8.76 -1.76 6.97
CA PRO A 212 8.54 -0.45 7.57
C PRO A 212 7.26 -0.41 8.40
N SER A 213 7.27 0.31 9.52
CA SER A 213 6.12 0.42 10.44
C SER A 213 4.86 0.96 9.74
N SER A 214 5.00 1.86 8.77
CA SER A 214 3.87 2.36 7.96
C SER A 214 3.20 1.25 7.13
N LEU A 215 4.00 0.35 6.55
CA LEU A 215 3.51 -0.79 5.81
C LEU A 215 2.89 -1.83 6.74
N VAL A 216 3.52 -2.10 7.88
CA VAL A 216 3.00 -3.01 8.93
C VAL A 216 1.64 -2.51 9.42
N LYS A 217 1.49 -1.22 9.72
CA LYS A 217 0.20 -0.60 10.09
C LYS A 217 -0.85 -0.74 8.99
N HIS A 218 -0.46 -0.58 7.72
CA HIS A 218 -1.38 -0.78 6.59
C HIS A 218 -1.82 -2.24 6.44
N ILE A 219 -0.90 -3.19 6.65
CA ILE A 219 -1.20 -4.63 6.63
C ILE A 219 -2.12 -4.99 7.82
N ALA A 220 -1.79 -4.53 9.02
CA ALA A 220 -2.60 -4.67 10.22
C ALA A 220 -4.02 -4.14 10.02
N LYS A 221 -4.16 -2.93 9.46
CA LYS A 221 -5.47 -2.34 9.13
C LYS A 221 -6.26 -3.24 8.17
N LYS A 222 -5.62 -3.80 7.14
CA LYS A 222 -6.26 -4.74 6.21
C LYS A 222 -6.64 -6.07 6.84
N LEU A 223 -5.91 -6.50 7.85
CA LEU A 223 -6.19 -7.71 8.62
C LEU A 223 -7.21 -7.49 9.74
N SER A 224 -7.49 -6.23 10.12
CA SER A 224 -8.44 -5.96 11.21
C SER A 224 -9.88 -6.39 10.88
N LYS A 225 -10.56 -6.93 11.90
CA LYS A 225 -11.99 -7.26 11.83
C LYS A 225 -12.85 -5.98 11.80
N PRO A 226 -14.02 -5.97 11.13
CA PRO A 226 -14.89 -4.80 11.13
C PRO A 226 -15.42 -4.47 12.54
N ILE A 227 -15.26 -3.21 12.96
CA ILE A 227 -15.70 -2.72 14.29
C ILE A 227 -17.19 -3.02 14.55
N ALA A 228 -18.03 -2.97 13.52
CA ALA A 228 -19.47 -3.26 13.61
C ALA A 228 -19.79 -4.68 14.12
N THR A 229 -18.90 -5.65 13.93
CA THR A 229 -19.09 -7.03 14.40
C THR A 229 -18.70 -7.22 15.87
N GLN A 230 -17.93 -6.29 16.45
CA GLN A 230 -17.51 -6.38 17.85
C GLN A 230 -18.52 -5.78 18.83
N ILE A 231 -19.32 -4.79 18.41
CA ILE A 231 -20.40 -4.21 19.25
C ILE A 231 -21.43 -5.29 19.63
N SER A 232 -21.69 -6.25 18.74
CA SER A 232 -22.56 -7.40 19.03
C SER A 232 -21.96 -8.43 20.00
N THR A 233 -20.62 -8.54 20.08
CA THR A 233 -19.95 -9.47 20.99
C THR A 233 -19.65 -8.87 22.36
N SER A 234 -19.37 -7.56 22.44
CA SER A 234 -19.14 -6.87 23.71
C SER A 234 -20.42 -6.79 24.56
N TRP A 235 -21.58 -6.59 23.93
CA TRP A 235 -22.88 -6.65 24.60
C TRP A 235 -23.17 -8.04 25.18
N LYS A 236 -22.78 -9.11 24.46
CA LYS A 236 -23.03 -10.50 24.88
C LYS A 236 -22.16 -10.95 26.07
N ARG A 237 -21.00 -10.30 26.28
CA ARG A 237 -20.17 -10.50 27.50
C ARG A 237 -20.69 -9.73 28.71
N GLN A 238 -21.34 -8.58 28.53
CA GLN A 238 -21.93 -7.84 29.64
C GLN A 238 -23.22 -8.48 30.18
N SER A 239 -23.88 -9.34 29.40
CA SER A 239 -25.05 -10.11 29.88
C SER A 239 -24.70 -11.38 30.67
N GLU A 240 -23.43 -11.79 30.76
CA GLU A 240 -23.02 -13.04 31.42
C GLU A 240 -22.16 -12.84 32.68
N ILE A 241 -22.00 -11.61 33.18
CA ILE A 241 -21.29 -11.32 34.43
C ILE A 241 -22.21 -10.57 35.40
N ASN A 242 -23.05 -11.35 36.11
CA ASN A 242 -23.40 -11.21 37.54
C ASN A 242 -24.56 -12.17 37.88
N PRO A 243 -24.34 -13.17 38.74
CA PRO A 243 -25.18 -13.26 39.92
C PRO A 243 -24.37 -13.62 41.16
N ALA A 244 -24.08 -12.64 42.01
CA ALA A 244 -23.70 -12.85 43.39
C ALA A 244 -24.03 -11.60 44.22
N ASP A 245 -25.20 -11.60 44.86
CA ASP A 245 -25.34 -11.45 46.31
C ASP A 245 -26.77 -11.06 46.71
N LYS A 246 -27.53 -12.04 47.23
CA LYS A 246 -28.15 -12.01 48.57
C LYS A 246 -28.87 -13.32 48.88
N SER A 247 -28.15 -14.17 49.62
CA SER A 247 -28.58 -14.93 50.81
C SER A 247 -30.09 -15.06 51.10
N GLY A 248 -30.58 -16.31 51.00
CA GLY A 248 -31.17 -17.06 52.14
C GLY A 248 -32.70 -17.09 52.30
N GLY A 249 -33.34 -18.22 51.98
CA GLY A 249 -34.72 -18.52 52.40
C GLY A 249 -35.44 -19.71 51.73
N VAL A 250 -34.96 -20.92 51.97
CA VAL A 250 -35.61 -22.26 52.10
C VAL A 250 -37.18 -22.42 51.96
N ILE A 251 -37.59 -23.41 51.11
CA ILE A 251 -38.86 -24.24 50.97
C ILE A 251 -40.13 -23.50 50.43
N ASP A 252 -41.00 -23.97 49.52
CA ASP A 252 -41.49 -25.30 49.09
C ASP A 252 -42.04 -25.29 47.64
N ASP A 253 -42.26 -26.49 47.08
CA ASP A 253 -43.04 -26.81 45.88
C ASP A 253 -44.50 -26.33 45.96
N THR A 254 -45.13 -26.01 44.80
CA THR A 254 -46.41 -26.60 44.29
C THR A 254 -47.04 -25.74 43.16
N GLU A 255 -47.33 -26.44 42.06
CA GLU A 255 -48.29 -26.22 40.95
C GLU A 255 -49.31 -25.04 40.88
N LEU A 256 -49.44 -24.55 39.63
CA LEU A 256 -50.65 -24.16 38.86
C LEU A 256 -51.24 -22.71 38.86
N GLU A 257 -51.50 -22.27 37.61
CA GLU A 257 -52.56 -21.40 37.06
C GLU A 257 -52.51 -19.85 37.12
N ASP A 258 -52.37 -19.27 35.91
CA ASP A 258 -53.16 -18.23 35.23
C ASP A 258 -53.51 -16.84 35.83
N GLN A 259 -53.39 -15.86 34.91
CA GLN A 259 -54.09 -14.56 34.73
C GLN A 259 -53.49 -13.23 35.26
N ASP A 260 -53.14 -12.40 34.27
CA ASP A 260 -53.41 -10.96 34.07
C ASP A 260 -53.41 -9.99 35.27
N GLU A 261 -52.51 -9.00 35.27
CA GLU A 261 -52.78 -7.60 34.90
C GLU A 261 -51.61 -6.65 35.23
N ASP A 262 -51.45 -5.66 34.35
CA ASP A 262 -50.91 -4.31 34.52
C ASP A 262 -49.40 -4.10 34.85
N ALA A 263 -48.66 -3.59 33.86
CA ALA A 263 -47.31 -3.07 34.03
C ALA A 263 -47.15 -1.70 33.34
N GLN A 264 -46.97 -0.68 34.18
CA GLN A 264 -46.54 0.67 33.84
C GLN A 264 -45.12 0.69 33.24
N GLU A 265 -44.91 1.60 32.28
CA GLU A 265 -43.60 1.97 31.73
C GLU A 265 -42.63 2.52 32.79
N PRO A 266 -41.31 2.46 32.54
CA PRO A 266 -40.62 3.74 32.46
C PRO A 266 -39.63 3.89 31.29
N VAL A 267 -39.61 5.13 30.82
CA VAL A 267 -38.81 5.78 29.77
C VAL A 267 -37.32 5.86 30.13
N THR A 268 -36.44 5.49 29.19
CA THR A 268 -35.02 5.90 29.17
C THR A 268 -34.52 6.10 27.71
N GLU A 269 -35.09 7.08 27.00
CA GLU A 269 -34.47 7.62 25.78
C GLU A 269 -33.48 8.74 26.17
N GLY A 270 -32.18 8.55 25.94
CA GLY A 270 -31.20 9.62 26.18
C GLY A 270 -29.75 9.34 25.78
N VAL A 271 -29.31 8.08 25.76
CA VAL A 271 -27.86 7.77 25.66
C VAL A 271 -27.43 7.27 24.27
N GLU A 272 -28.35 6.80 23.42
CA GLU A 272 -28.03 6.22 22.10
C GLU A 272 -27.60 7.25 21.03
N SER A 273 -27.94 8.54 21.22
CA SER A 273 -27.81 9.54 20.16
C SER A 273 -26.41 10.15 20.01
N GLN A 274 -25.55 10.02 21.03
CA GLN A 274 -24.19 10.61 20.99
C GLN A 274 -23.12 9.65 20.44
N LEU A 275 -23.20 8.34 20.69
CA LEU A 275 -22.17 7.38 20.24
C LEU A 275 -22.27 7.01 18.74
N ARG A 276 -23.44 7.19 18.11
CA ARG A 276 -23.69 6.84 16.70
C ARG A 276 -23.00 7.77 15.69
N ARG A 277 -22.54 8.96 16.14
CA ARG A 277 -21.82 9.94 15.30
C ARG A 277 -20.31 9.66 15.18
N GLU A 278 -19.73 8.87 16.08
CA GLU A 278 -18.31 8.53 16.02
C GLU A 278 -18.04 7.37 15.06
N ALA A 279 -18.92 6.36 15.03
CA ALA A 279 -18.80 5.24 14.09
C ALA A 279 -18.95 5.63 12.61
N SER A 280 -19.58 6.78 12.32
CA SER A 280 -19.80 7.28 10.96
C SER A 280 -18.65 8.15 10.43
N LYS A 281 -17.68 8.56 11.27
CA LYS A 281 -16.53 9.36 10.85
C LYS A 281 -15.32 8.55 10.38
N LEU A 282 -15.27 7.24 10.64
CA LEU A 282 -14.07 6.42 10.39
C LEU A 282 -14.08 5.64 9.07
N ASN A 283 -15.09 5.81 8.21
CA ASN A 283 -15.21 5.05 6.97
C ASN A 283 -15.25 5.90 5.69
N LEU A 284 -14.63 7.09 5.72
CA LEU A 284 -14.37 7.86 4.50
C LEU A 284 -12.85 7.96 4.28
N GLU A 285 -12.41 7.49 3.12
CA GLU A 285 -11.14 7.89 2.53
C GLU A 285 -11.19 9.42 2.31
N ASP A 286 -10.48 10.21 3.12
CA ASP A 286 -9.60 11.29 2.65
C ASP A 286 -8.86 12.00 3.82
N THR A 287 -7.68 12.47 3.47
CA THR A 287 -6.69 13.33 4.12
C THR A 287 -7.25 14.40 5.09
N THR A 288 -6.70 14.50 6.31
CA THR A 288 -6.21 15.74 6.97
C THR A 288 -5.75 15.46 8.41
N ASP A 289 -4.56 16.00 8.74
CA ASP A 289 -3.91 15.95 10.05
C ASP A 289 -4.71 16.71 11.13
N THR A 290 -4.99 16.08 12.27
CA THR A 290 -5.11 16.73 13.59
C THR A 290 -4.84 15.69 14.69
N PRO A 291 -3.94 15.94 15.66
CA PRO A 291 -3.55 14.96 16.66
C PRO A 291 -4.51 15.00 17.86
N MET A 292 -5.12 13.86 18.21
CA MET A 292 -5.81 13.73 19.49
C MET A 292 -5.79 12.26 19.96
N GLY A 293 -5.06 12.01 21.06
CA GLY A 293 -5.20 10.85 21.95
C GLY A 293 -4.63 9.52 21.46
N GLU A 294 -3.32 9.29 21.62
CA GLU A 294 -2.65 8.03 21.21
C GLU A 294 -2.92 6.85 22.18
N GLU A 295 -3.30 7.09 23.43
CA GLU A 295 -3.30 6.03 24.47
C GLU A 295 -4.58 5.16 24.54
N GLU A 296 -5.76 5.69 24.17
CA GLU A 296 -7.01 4.92 24.23
C GLU A 296 -7.31 4.14 22.93
N THR A 297 -6.73 4.57 21.80
CA THR A 297 -6.89 3.90 20.50
C THR A 297 -6.05 2.62 20.39
N GLU A 298 -4.89 2.55 21.05
CA GLU A 298 -4.01 1.38 20.97
C GLU A 298 -4.63 0.12 21.60
N ILE A 299 -5.34 0.26 22.71
CA ILE A 299 -5.94 -0.88 23.46
C ILE A 299 -7.13 -1.50 22.71
N ILE A 300 -7.86 -0.70 21.94
CA ILE A 300 -8.98 -1.17 21.09
C ILE A 300 -8.44 -1.80 19.80
N GLU A 301 -7.36 -1.26 19.23
CA GLU A 301 -6.69 -1.82 18.05
C GLU A 301 -6.14 -3.22 18.30
N GLU A 302 -5.53 -3.49 19.46
CA GLU A 302 -4.90 -4.78 19.79
C GLU A 302 -5.90 -5.97 19.77
N ASN A 303 -7.15 -5.75 20.18
CA ASN A 303 -8.23 -6.77 20.15
C ASN A 303 -8.87 -6.97 18.76
N LEU A 304 -8.48 -6.18 17.76
CA LEU A 304 -8.96 -6.27 16.38
C LEU A 304 -7.98 -7.01 15.46
N LEU A 305 -6.74 -7.23 15.90
CA LEU A 305 -5.71 -7.90 15.13
C LEU A 305 -5.83 -9.43 15.20
N PRO A 306 -5.44 -10.15 14.13
CA PRO A 306 -5.31 -11.60 14.19
C PRO A 306 -4.13 -12.05 15.06
N PRO A 307 -4.07 -13.36 15.41
CA PRO A 307 -2.89 -13.97 16.01
C PRO A 307 -1.59 -13.60 15.27
N GLU A 308 -0.50 -13.45 16.02
CA GLU A 308 0.82 -13.04 15.49
C GLU A 308 1.30 -13.95 14.35
N GLU A 309 0.96 -15.24 14.39
CA GLU A 309 1.28 -16.20 13.32
C GLU A 309 0.69 -15.80 11.96
N ILE A 310 -0.58 -15.37 11.93
CA ILE A 310 -1.26 -14.94 10.69
C ILE A 310 -0.66 -13.63 10.18
N GLN A 311 -0.31 -12.72 11.09
CA GLN A 311 0.37 -11.48 10.73
C GLN A 311 1.73 -11.77 10.09
N TYR A 312 2.50 -12.68 10.69
CA TYR A 312 3.79 -13.09 10.15
C TYR A 312 3.67 -13.74 8.76
N ILE A 313 2.71 -14.64 8.55
CA ILE A 313 2.46 -15.24 7.23
C ILE A 313 2.04 -14.16 6.22
N CYS A 314 1.27 -13.15 6.64
CA CYS A 314 0.92 -12.01 5.79
C CYS A 314 2.12 -11.11 5.45
N HIS A 315 3.01 -10.88 6.41
CA HIS A 315 4.27 -10.17 6.16
C HIS A 315 5.14 -10.93 5.17
N LEU A 316 5.23 -12.25 5.33
CA LEU A 316 5.98 -13.14 4.45
C LEU A 316 5.43 -13.15 3.02
N SER A 317 4.10 -13.15 2.84
CA SER A 317 3.49 -13.05 1.51
C SER A 317 3.73 -11.70 0.85
N HIS A 318 3.66 -10.58 1.58
CA HIS A 318 4.03 -9.25 1.08
C HIS A 318 5.52 -9.17 0.73
N SER A 319 6.38 -9.74 1.57
CA SER A 319 7.81 -9.83 1.29
C SER A 319 8.07 -10.57 0.00
N LEU A 320 7.45 -11.74 -0.21
CA LEU A 320 7.58 -12.50 -1.44
C LEU A 320 7.18 -11.68 -2.68
N GLN A 321 6.13 -10.86 -2.60
CA GLN A 321 5.72 -9.97 -3.70
C GLN A 321 6.81 -8.96 -4.07
N PHE A 322 7.61 -8.46 -3.12
CA PHE A 322 8.75 -7.60 -3.46
C PHE A 322 9.80 -8.34 -4.30
N PHE A 323 10.08 -9.61 -3.99
CA PHE A 323 11.04 -10.43 -4.75
C PHE A 323 10.54 -10.77 -6.16
N GLN A 324 9.22 -10.79 -6.39
CA GLN A 324 8.65 -10.96 -7.73
C GLN A 324 9.19 -9.92 -8.71
N ASN A 325 9.44 -8.68 -8.26
CA ASN A 325 9.98 -7.64 -9.12
C ASN A 325 11.40 -7.94 -9.56
N TYR A 326 12.22 -8.60 -8.74
CA TYR A 326 13.66 -8.77 -8.97
C TYR A 326 14.06 -10.15 -9.50
N LEU A 327 13.20 -11.16 -9.38
CA LEU A 327 13.52 -12.52 -9.81
C LEU A 327 12.92 -12.86 -11.18
N PRO A 328 13.60 -13.69 -11.99
CA PRO A 328 13.00 -14.36 -13.14
C PRO A 328 11.80 -15.23 -12.72
N GLN A 329 10.79 -15.32 -13.59
CA GLN A 329 9.53 -16.03 -13.30
C GLN A 329 9.75 -17.49 -12.86
N GLU A 330 10.66 -18.22 -13.49
CA GLU A 330 10.96 -19.63 -13.17
C GLU A 330 11.43 -19.78 -11.71
N ILE A 331 12.40 -18.95 -11.31
CA ILE A 331 12.96 -18.95 -9.95
C ILE A 331 11.89 -18.51 -8.94
N TYR A 332 11.07 -17.51 -9.29
CA TYR A 332 9.98 -17.04 -8.44
C TYR A 332 8.95 -18.14 -8.16
N THR A 333 8.50 -18.87 -9.19
CA THR A 333 7.51 -19.96 -9.02
C THR A 333 8.04 -21.10 -8.14
N SER A 334 9.31 -21.49 -8.33
CA SER A 334 9.95 -22.50 -7.49
C SER A 334 10.19 -22.01 -6.07
N LEU A 335 10.48 -20.72 -5.89
CA LEU A 335 10.60 -20.10 -4.57
C LEU A 335 9.26 -20.09 -3.85
N SER A 336 8.17 -19.69 -4.51
CA SER A 336 6.83 -19.69 -3.89
C SER A 336 6.38 -21.09 -3.48
N GLU A 337 6.64 -22.10 -4.31
CA GLU A 337 6.28 -23.49 -3.97
C GLU A 337 7.06 -23.99 -2.75
N ARG A 338 8.38 -23.74 -2.71
CA ARG A 338 9.22 -24.14 -1.58
C ARG A 338 8.88 -23.38 -0.31
N LEU A 339 8.58 -22.09 -0.43
CA LEU A 339 8.19 -21.27 0.70
C LEU A 339 6.84 -21.74 1.28
N ASN A 340 5.88 -22.12 0.44
CA ASN A 340 4.60 -22.67 0.87
C ASN A 340 4.74 -24.03 1.58
N LYS A 341 5.79 -24.81 1.27
CA LYS A 341 6.11 -26.05 2.01
C LYS A 341 6.69 -25.78 3.39
N VAL A 342 7.40 -24.67 3.57
CA VAL A 342 7.99 -24.27 4.87
C VAL A 342 6.96 -23.54 5.73
N HIS A 343 6.23 -22.60 5.13
CA HIS A 343 5.20 -21.78 5.76
C HIS A 343 3.89 -21.95 4.98
N SER A 344 2.99 -22.81 5.48
CA SER A 344 1.70 -23.03 4.82
C SER A 344 0.88 -21.73 4.78
N GLN A 345 0.32 -21.42 3.60
CA GLN A 345 -0.54 -20.24 3.39
C GLN A 345 -2.01 -20.49 3.75
N GLU A 346 -2.40 -21.74 3.99
CA GLU A 346 -3.79 -22.13 4.28
C GLU A 346 -4.43 -21.36 5.46
N PRO A 347 -3.74 -21.12 6.59
CA PRO A 347 -4.32 -20.37 7.70
C PRO A 347 -4.65 -18.92 7.32
N LEU A 348 -3.83 -18.32 6.47
CA LEU A 348 -4.02 -16.94 6.01
C LEU A 348 -5.19 -16.84 5.03
N GLU A 349 -5.33 -17.80 4.11
CA GLU A 349 -6.44 -17.86 3.17
C GLU A 349 -7.78 -18.05 3.88
N THR A 350 -7.84 -19.01 4.81
CA THR A 350 -9.01 -19.24 5.67
C THR A 350 -9.41 -17.97 6.42
N TYR A 351 -8.42 -17.27 7.00
CA TYR A 351 -8.67 -16.01 7.69
C TYR A 351 -9.18 -14.90 6.77
N PHE A 352 -8.66 -14.79 5.54
CA PHE A 352 -9.17 -13.82 4.57
C PHE A 352 -10.61 -14.12 4.14
N GLU A 353 -10.99 -15.40 4.02
CA GLU A 353 -12.37 -15.79 3.76
C GLU A 353 -13.31 -15.43 4.91
N GLU A 354 -12.89 -15.69 6.17
CA GLU A 354 -13.62 -15.28 7.36
C GLU A 354 -13.79 -13.75 7.43
N LEU A 355 -12.72 -12.99 7.17
CA LEU A 355 -12.78 -11.53 7.12
C LEU A 355 -13.72 -11.02 6.04
N LYS A 356 -13.73 -11.66 4.87
CA LYS A 356 -14.64 -11.31 3.76
C LYS A 356 -16.09 -11.57 4.16
N ALA A 357 -16.37 -12.69 4.82
CA ALA A 357 -17.70 -13.00 5.33
C ALA A 357 -18.14 -12.00 6.42
N LEU A 358 -17.26 -11.65 7.36
CA LEU A 358 -17.54 -10.66 8.41
C LEU A 358 -17.80 -9.27 7.82
N ARG A 359 -17.02 -8.84 6.83
CA ARG A 359 -17.23 -7.57 6.11
C ARG A 359 -18.56 -7.56 5.36
N ALA A 360 -18.92 -8.65 4.71
CA ALA A 360 -20.21 -8.78 4.03
C ALA A 360 -21.38 -8.73 5.02
N ALA A 361 -21.29 -9.43 6.15
CA ALA A 361 -22.30 -9.40 7.20
C ALA A 361 -22.45 -8.01 7.83
N ALA A 362 -21.33 -7.32 8.12
CA ALA A 362 -21.33 -5.96 8.64
C ALA A 362 -22.00 -4.96 7.68
N ASN A 363 -21.67 -5.05 6.38
CA ASN A 363 -22.29 -4.19 5.37
C ASN A 363 -23.79 -4.47 5.24
N ALA A 364 -24.21 -5.74 5.26
CA ALA A 364 -25.63 -6.09 5.23
C ALA A 364 -26.39 -5.58 6.47
N ALA A 365 -25.78 -5.61 7.66
CA ALA A 365 -26.37 -5.07 8.88
C ALA A 365 -26.51 -3.53 8.83
N LEU A 366 -25.54 -2.83 8.22
CA LEU A 366 -25.64 -1.39 7.98
C LEU A 366 -26.76 -1.05 7.00
N ASP A 367 -26.89 -1.81 5.91
CA ASP A 367 -27.97 -1.65 4.93
C ASP A 367 -29.35 -1.89 5.56
N PHE A 368 -29.47 -2.88 6.45
CA PHE A 368 -30.68 -3.15 7.21
C PHE A 368 -31.00 -1.99 8.17
N SER A 369 -30.02 -1.51 8.95
CA SER A 369 -30.19 -0.38 9.87
C SER A 369 -30.62 0.91 9.15
N MET A 370 -30.02 1.21 8.00
CA MET A 370 -30.39 2.37 7.19
C MET A 370 -31.78 2.22 6.58
N SER A 371 -32.14 1.02 6.12
CA SER A 371 -33.48 0.73 5.60
C SER A 371 -34.56 0.83 6.69
N HIS A 372 -34.26 0.36 7.90
CA HIS A 372 -35.15 0.49 9.06
C HIS A 372 -35.27 1.93 9.56
N SER A 373 -34.17 2.70 9.57
CA SER A 373 -34.20 4.13 9.88
C SER A 373 -35.03 4.92 8.87
N LYS A 374 -34.94 4.57 7.58
CA LYS A 374 -35.72 5.22 6.53
C LYS A 374 -37.20 4.86 6.63
N ARG A 375 -37.53 3.59 6.90
CA ARG A 375 -38.92 3.18 7.15
C ARG A 375 -39.51 3.82 8.41
N ARG A 376 -38.74 3.92 9.50
CA ARG A 376 -39.18 4.61 10.74
C ARG A 376 -39.40 6.11 10.50
N LEU A 377 -38.58 6.74 9.66
CA LEU A 377 -38.78 8.14 9.26
C LEU A 377 -40.04 8.29 8.38
N GLU A 378 -40.24 7.39 7.42
CA GLU A 378 -41.44 7.35 6.57
C GLU A 378 -42.72 7.03 7.37
N ASP A 379 -42.65 6.16 8.39
CA ASP A 379 -43.75 5.83 9.28
C ASP A 379 -44.03 6.93 10.32
N LEU A 380 -43.02 7.67 10.79
CA LEU A 380 -43.22 8.89 11.59
C LEU A 380 -43.82 10.02 10.75
N GLU A 381 -43.45 10.13 9.47
CA GLU A 381 -44.05 11.08 8.53
C GLU A 381 -45.48 10.68 8.10
N ALA A 382 -45.79 9.37 8.13
CA ALA A 382 -47.13 8.83 7.87
C ALA A 382 -48.02 8.71 9.14
N GLY A 383 -47.42 8.68 10.33
CA GLY A 383 -48.10 8.58 11.63
C GLY A 383 -48.80 9.85 12.08
N GLY A 384 -48.57 10.97 11.41
CA GLY A 384 -49.40 12.17 11.53
C GLY A 384 -50.64 12.10 10.64
N GLY A 385 -51.58 11.19 10.93
CA GLY A 385 -52.99 11.24 10.51
C GLY A 385 -53.32 11.80 9.12
N ARG A 386 -52.62 11.41 8.05
CA ARG A 386 -53.01 11.83 6.69
C ARG A 386 -54.01 10.83 6.11
N THR A 387 -55.25 11.28 5.98
CA THR A 387 -56.32 10.52 5.34
C THR A 387 -55.98 10.29 3.85
N LYS A 388 -56.56 9.24 3.25
CA LYS A 388 -56.40 8.91 1.81
C LYS A 388 -56.70 10.10 0.87
N GLU A 389 -57.49 11.07 1.32
CA GLU A 389 -57.80 12.30 0.57
C GLU A 389 -56.59 13.24 0.42
N ASP A 390 -55.72 13.35 1.42
CA ASP A 390 -54.57 14.26 1.36
C ASP A 390 -53.52 13.78 0.37
N VAL A 391 -53.32 12.46 0.30
CA VAL A 391 -52.43 11.83 -0.70
C VAL A 391 -52.96 12.03 -2.13
N GLU A 392 -54.29 12.05 -2.32
CA GLU A 392 -54.90 12.28 -3.63
C GLU A 392 -54.83 13.76 -4.05
N ARG A 393 -54.99 14.70 -3.11
CA ARG A 393 -54.81 16.14 -3.37
C ARG A 393 -53.37 16.49 -3.71
N GLU A 394 -52.39 15.87 -3.03
CA GLU A 394 -50.97 16.07 -3.30
C GLU A 394 -50.59 15.53 -4.70
N LYS A 395 -51.10 14.35 -5.07
CA LYS A 395 -50.92 13.78 -6.43
C LYS A 395 -51.57 14.65 -7.51
N LYS A 396 -52.76 15.22 -7.26
CA LYS A 396 -53.42 16.16 -8.17
C LYS A 396 -52.65 17.48 -8.31
N ARG A 397 -52.02 17.98 -7.24
CA ARG A 397 -51.15 19.16 -7.30
C ARG A 397 -49.88 18.90 -8.11
N LYS A 398 -49.18 17.80 -7.85
CA LYS A 398 -47.95 17.45 -8.59
C LYS A 398 -48.21 17.22 -10.09
N LYS A 399 -49.31 16.55 -10.45
CA LYS A 399 -49.70 16.35 -11.85
C LYS A 399 -50.04 17.67 -12.56
N LYS A 400 -50.75 18.59 -11.88
CA LYS A 400 -51.04 19.93 -12.43
C LYS A 400 -49.77 20.78 -12.61
N GLU A 401 -48.82 20.68 -11.70
CA GLU A 401 -47.56 21.43 -11.80
C GLU A 401 -46.66 20.88 -12.91
N GLU A 402 -46.62 19.56 -13.09
CA GLU A 402 -45.89 18.91 -14.17
C GLU A 402 -46.50 19.24 -15.55
N ASP A 403 -47.84 19.26 -15.66
CA ASP A 403 -48.53 19.69 -16.88
C ASP A 403 -48.44 21.21 -17.13
N ALA A 404 -48.21 22.03 -16.11
CA ALA A 404 -47.97 23.47 -16.25
C ALA A 404 -46.55 23.77 -16.77
N LYS A 405 -45.55 22.94 -16.41
CA LYS A 405 -44.15 23.07 -16.84
C LYS A 405 -43.89 22.55 -18.27
N LYS A 406 -44.83 21.82 -18.88
CA LYS A 406 -44.71 21.35 -20.27
C LYS A 406 -44.95 22.48 -21.29
N SER A 407 -43.94 22.73 -22.13
CA SER A 407 -44.02 23.64 -23.29
C SER A 407 -45.14 23.24 -24.26
N THR A 408 -45.74 24.24 -24.92
CA THR A 408 -46.83 24.09 -25.90
C THR A 408 -46.48 23.12 -27.03
N ALA A 409 -45.20 23.01 -27.40
CA ALA A 409 -44.72 22.05 -28.39
C ALA A 409 -44.81 20.60 -27.88
N VAL A 410 -44.47 20.35 -26.62
CA VAL A 410 -44.56 19.02 -25.96
C VAL A 410 -46.02 18.59 -25.82
N LYS A 411 -46.92 19.52 -25.49
CA LYS A 411 -48.37 19.25 -25.42
C LYS A 411 -48.99 18.91 -26.78
N LYS A 412 -48.43 19.40 -27.88
CA LYS A 412 -48.87 19.03 -29.24
C LYS A 412 -48.30 17.69 -29.69
N LEU A 413 -47.09 17.33 -29.24
CA LEU A 413 -46.46 16.03 -29.49
C LEU A 413 -47.13 14.89 -28.69
N GLU A 414 -47.56 15.16 -27.45
CA GLU A 414 -48.23 14.17 -26.59
C GLU A 414 -49.62 13.76 -27.12
N LYS A 415 -50.22 14.57 -28.00
CA LYS A 415 -51.50 14.27 -28.67
C LYS A 415 -51.35 13.41 -29.93
N VAL A 416 -50.14 13.13 -30.38
CA VAL A 416 -49.90 12.25 -31.51
C VAL A 416 -49.98 10.81 -31.01
N ASP A 417 -50.91 10.02 -31.56
CA ASP A 417 -51.11 8.63 -31.13
C ASP A 417 -49.92 7.77 -31.57
N THR A 418 -49.07 7.38 -30.62
CA THR A 418 -47.90 6.54 -30.86
C THR A 418 -48.22 5.04 -30.82
N LYS A 419 -49.50 4.63 -30.75
CA LYS A 419 -49.89 3.22 -30.80
C LYS A 419 -49.55 2.63 -32.18
N GLY A 420 -48.44 1.88 -32.22
CA GLY A 420 -48.02 1.12 -33.40
C GLY A 420 -46.58 1.39 -33.84
N MET A 421 -45.94 2.46 -33.36
CA MET A 421 -44.51 2.69 -33.62
C MET A 421 -43.64 1.90 -32.63
N MET A 422 -42.69 1.11 -33.15
CA MET A 422 -41.63 0.51 -32.32
C MET A 422 -40.80 1.62 -31.68
N LYS A 423 -40.56 1.51 -30.37
CA LYS A 423 -39.68 2.44 -29.66
C LYS A 423 -38.27 2.32 -30.24
N MET A 424 -37.61 3.44 -30.54
CA MET A 424 -36.23 3.45 -31.05
C MET A 424 -35.26 2.63 -30.17
N THR A 425 -35.54 2.52 -28.87
CA THR A 425 -34.76 1.70 -27.92
C THR A 425 -34.86 0.20 -28.15
N SER A 426 -35.87 -0.31 -28.88
CA SER A 426 -35.94 -1.73 -29.25
C SER A 426 -34.95 -2.11 -30.36
N PHE A 427 -34.42 -1.14 -31.12
CA PHE A 427 -33.42 -1.40 -32.17
C PHE A 427 -31.99 -1.54 -31.62
N PHE A 428 -31.75 -1.15 -30.37
CA PHE A 428 -30.43 -1.18 -29.74
C PHE A 428 -30.25 -2.31 -28.72
N LYS A 429 -31.18 -3.27 -28.65
CA LYS A 429 -31.00 -4.45 -27.81
C LYS A 429 -29.99 -5.40 -28.46
N LYS A 430 -28.87 -5.60 -27.78
CA LYS A 430 -27.78 -6.51 -28.17
C LYS A 430 -28.34 -7.93 -28.30
N LYS A 431 -28.07 -8.59 -29.44
CA LYS A 431 -28.54 -9.95 -29.73
C LYS A 431 -27.74 -10.94 -28.88
N ASP A 432 -28.41 -11.71 -28.02
CA ASP A 432 -27.76 -12.76 -27.25
C ASP A 432 -27.18 -13.85 -28.19
N PRO A 433 -25.96 -14.35 -27.91
CA PRO A 433 -25.34 -15.40 -28.72
C PRO A 433 -26.12 -16.71 -28.53
N LYS A 434 -26.61 -17.27 -29.64
CA LYS A 434 -27.25 -18.59 -29.64
C LYS A 434 -26.22 -19.66 -29.29
N THR A 435 -26.58 -20.49 -28.31
CA THR A 435 -26.07 -21.85 -28.06
C THR A 435 -26.07 -22.71 -29.32
#